data_AF-A0A257KCS6-F1
#
_entry.id   AF-A0A257KCS6-F1
#
_cell.length_a   1.000
_cell.length_b   1.000
_cell.length_c   1.000
_cell.angle_alpha   90.00
_cell.angle_beta   90.00
_cell.angle_gamma   90.00
#
_symmetry.space_group_name_H-M   'P 1'
#
loop_
_entity.id
_entity.type
_entity.pdbx_description
1 polymer ?
#
loop_
_entity_poly.entity_id
_entity_poly.type
_entity_poly.pdbx_seq_one_letter_code
_entity_poly.pdbx_strand_id
1 'polypeptide(L)'
;MKTVFHAASSRGHANHGWLNAYHTFSFANYFDPERNHFGVLRVLNDDTIAAGEGFGTHPHDNMEIITIPLAGAIEHKDSMGNSAVIKAGEIQVMSAGTGIAHSEFNHHADQSLKLLQIWIFPNKRQVTPRYDQQVLDLANTQNQFLQILSPSPDDAGVWIHQNAWFHWGVFSEGMETNYTLKDQANGVYAFVIQGEFDIEGKVLNARDGFGIWETTAFSVKALAADATILVMEVPMQLPRI
;
A
#
# COMPACT_ATOMS: atom_id res chain seq x y z
N MET A 1 5.48 21.64 8.65
CA MET A 1 5.58 20.56 7.66
C MET A 1 6.96 19.94 7.74
N LYS A 2 7.03 18.65 8.00
CA LYS A 2 8.23 17.83 7.97
C LYS A 2 8.12 16.83 6.83
N THR A 3 9.26 16.42 6.28
CA THR A 3 9.31 15.51 5.15
C THR A 3 10.41 14.48 5.28
N VAL A 4 10.26 13.35 4.58
CA VAL A 4 11.29 12.32 4.40
C VAL A 4 11.19 11.76 2.99
N PHE A 5 12.33 11.60 2.31
CA PHE A 5 12.39 11.08 0.94
C PHE A 5 13.11 9.74 0.89
N HIS A 6 12.47 8.75 0.27
CA HIS A 6 13.01 7.43 0.05
C HIS A 6 13.09 7.15 -1.44
N ALA A 7 14.28 7.30 -2.02
CA ALA A 7 14.52 7.00 -3.42
C ALA A 7 14.29 5.51 -3.73
N ALA A 8 13.74 5.19 -4.90
CA ALA A 8 13.47 3.84 -5.36
C ALA A 8 14.71 2.95 -5.31
N SER A 9 15.87 3.51 -5.67
CA SER A 9 17.18 2.84 -5.70
C SER A 9 17.78 2.56 -4.32
N SER A 10 17.20 3.11 -3.26
CA SER A 10 17.64 2.91 -1.87
C SER A 10 16.79 1.90 -1.10
N ARG A 11 15.83 1.25 -1.76
CA ARG A 11 14.99 0.21 -1.15
C ARG A 11 15.82 -1.05 -0.92
N GLY A 12 15.48 -1.80 0.12
CA GLY A 12 15.99 -3.16 0.30
C GLY A 12 15.60 -4.02 -0.89
N HIS A 13 16.47 -4.94 -1.30
CA HIS A 13 16.23 -5.79 -2.46
C HIS A 13 16.51 -7.25 -2.10
N ALA A 14 15.55 -8.12 -2.40
CA ALA A 14 15.68 -9.56 -2.28
C ALA A 14 15.20 -10.24 -3.56
N ASN A 15 16.02 -11.12 -4.12
CA ASN A 15 15.66 -11.92 -5.29
C ASN A 15 15.88 -13.40 -4.99
N HIS A 16 14.79 -14.16 -4.98
CA HIS A 16 14.76 -15.59 -4.70
C HIS A 16 14.49 -16.43 -5.97
N GLY A 17 14.67 -15.85 -7.15
CA GLY A 17 14.34 -16.46 -8.43
C GLY A 17 12.85 -16.32 -8.76
N TRP A 18 11.98 -16.90 -7.92
CA TRP A 18 10.53 -16.82 -8.08
C TRP A 18 9.92 -15.52 -7.55
N LEU A 19 10.57 -14.88 -6.57
CA LEU A 19 10.18 -13.61 -5.97
C LEU A 19 11.29 -12.59 -6.16
N ASN A 20 10.96 -11.44 -6.74
CA ASN A 20 11.80 -10.25 -6.79
C ASN A 20 11.11 -9.13 -6.00
N ALA A 21 11.59 -8.88 -4.78
CA ALA A 21 10.95 -8.01 -3.81
C ALA A 21 11.79 -6.75 -3.53
N TYR A 22 11.13 -5.60 -3.49
CA TYR A 22 11.71 -4.34 -3.05
C TYR A 22 11.04 -3.83 -1.78
N HIS A 23 11.82 -3.68 -0.71
CA HIS A 23 11.35 -3.31 0.63
C HIS A 23 11.58 -1.83 0.90
N THR A 24 10.50 -1.07 1.06
CA THR A 24 10.61 0.36 1.45
C THR A 24 11.06 0.50 2.92
N PHE A 25 10.54 -0.37 3.78
CA PHE A 25 10.86 -0.43 5.21
C PHE A 25 11.53 -1.76 5.56
N SER A 26 12.25 -1.81 6.68
CA SER A 26 12.94 -2.98 7.22
C SER A 26 12.01 -4.19 7.31
N PHE A 27 12.31 -5.25 6.58
CA PHE A 27 11.45 -6.42 6.46
C PHE A 27 12.27 -7.68 6.19
N ALA A 28 11.84 -8.80 6.76
CA ALA A 28 12.58 -10.07 6.71
C ALA A 28 14.07 -9.88 7.07
N ASN A 29 14.99 -10.24 6.17
CA ASN A 29 16.44 -10.12 6.39
C ASN A 29 17.00 -8.74 6.02
N TYR A 30 16.19 -7.87 5.39
CA TYR A 30 16.58 -6.49 5.12
C TYR A 30 16.34 -5.61 6.35
N PHE A 31 17.38 -4.90 6.79
CA PHE A 31 17.31 -4.02 7.94
C PHE A 31 18.01 -2.69 7.65
N ASP A 32 17.25 -1.62 7.83
CA ASP A 32 17.70 -0.23 7.86
C ASP A 32 17.10 0.43 9.11
N PRO A 33 17.93 0.84 10.10
CA PRO A 33 17.45 1.42 11.35
C PRO A 33 16.69 2.74 11.14
N GLU A 34 16.91 3.44 10.03
CA GLU A 34 16.23 4.69 9.70
C GLU A 34 14.89 4.46 8.98
N ARG A 35 14.62 3.23 8.52
CA ARG A 35 13.42 2.85 7.76
C ARG A 35 12.65 1.70 8.40
N ASN A 36 12.40 1.74 9.70
CA ASN A 36 11.63 0.68 10.36
C ASN A 36 10.12 0.72 10.01
N HIS A 37 9.55 1.92 9.90
CA HIS A 37 8.15 2.19 9.57
C HIS A 37 7.97 3.70 9.32
N PHE A 38 6.85 4.11 8.74
CA PHE A 38 6.40 5.51 8.71
C PHE A 38 5.09 5.64 9.49
N GLY A 39 5.12 6.25 10.67
CA GLY A 39 3.96 6.22 11.56
C GLY A 39 3.54 4.76 11.85
N VAL A 40 2.30 4.38 11.53
CA VAL A 40 1.82 3.00 11.64
C VAL A 40 1.98 2.15 10.36
N LEU A 41 2.49 2.74 9.27
CA LEU A 41 2.82 2.00 8.04
C LEU A 41 4.10 1.19 8.25
N ARG A 42 3.95 -0.13 8.42
CA ARG A 42 5.02 -1.05 8.81
C ARG A 42 5.73 -1.68 7.62
N VAL A 43 4.99 -2.06 6.59
CA VAL A 43 5.53 -2.72 5.39
C VAL A 43 4.96 -2.03 4.16
N LEU A 44 5.82 -1.81 3.16
CA LEU A 44 5.46 -1.45 1.81
C LEU A 44 6.44 -2.16 0.88
N ASN A 45 6.03 -3.32 0.40
CA ASN A 45 6.78 -4.16 -0.52
C ASN A 45 6.21 -4.01 -1.94
N ASP A 46 7.11 -3.92 -2.92
CA ASP A 46 6.81 -3.89 -4.36
C ASP A 46 7.37 -5.19 -4.94
N ASP A 47 6.49 -6.17 -5.08
CA ASP A 47 6.85 -7.56 -5.34
C ASP A 47 6.51 -7.94 -6.78
N THR A 48 7.44 -8.65 -7.43
CA THR A 48 7.20 -9.37 -8.68
C THR A 48 7.31 -10.86 -8.42
N ILE A 49 6.25 -11.60 -8.72
CA ILE A 49 6.12 -13.04 -8.47
C ILE A 49 6.06 -13.76 -9.82
N ALA A 50 6.90 -14.78 -9.99
CA ALA A 50 6.94 -15.62 -11.18
C ALA A 50 5.60 -16.38 -11.39
N ALA A 51 5.41 -16.90 -12.59
CA ALA A 51 4.19 -17.58 -12.98
C ALA A 51 3.94 -18.85 -12.14
N GLY A 52 2.73 -19.00 -11.59
CA GLY A 52 2.31 -20.12 -10.75
C GLY A 52 2.99 -20.22 -9.36
N GLU A 53 3.95 -19.35 -9.08
CA GLU A 53 4.72 -19.35 -7.83
C GLU A 53 4.04 -18.49 -6.76
N GLY A 54 4.46 -18.62 -5.50
CA GLY A 54 3.82 -17.91 -4.41
C GLY A 54 4.35 -18.21 -3.02
N PHE A 55 3.70 -17.57 -2.05
CA PHE A 55 3.92 -17.75 -0.64
C PHE A 55 3.04 -18.90 -0.13
N GLY A 56 3.69 -19.98 0.32
CA GLY A 56 3.01 -21.06 1.04
C GLY A 56 2.33 -20.59 2.32
N THR A 57 1.53 -21.47 2.93
CA THR A 57 0.74 -21.12 4.13
C THR A 57 1.62 -20.63 5.27
N HIS A 58 1.37 -19.41 5.76
CA HIS A 58 2.09 -18.79 6.86
C HIS A 58 1.14 -17.98 7.76
N PRO A 59 1.44 -17.84 9.06
CA PRO A 59 0.58 -17.14 10.02
C PRO A 59 0.85 -15.63 10.05
N HIS A 60 -0.19 -14.87 10.38
CA HIS A 60 -0.15 -13.47 10.79
C HIS A 60 -0.94 -13.28 12.08
N ASP A 61 -0.53 -12.28 12.87
CA ASP A 61 -1.18 -11.91 14.13
C ASP A 61 -1.25 -10.38 14.23
N ASN A 62 -2.43 -9.84 14.61
CA ASN A 62 -2.62 -8.42 14.90
C ASN A 62 -1.99 -7.45 13.87
N MET A 63 -2.28 -7.67 12.58
CA MET A 63 -1.83 -6.84 11.46
C MET A 63 -2.96 -6.63 10.47
N GLU A 64 -3.08 -5.42 9.91
CA GLU A 64 -3.91 -5.16 8.74
C GLU A 64 -3.03 -5.32 7.50
N ILE A 65 -3.36 -6.27 6.63
CA ILE A 65 -2.58 -6.64 5.45
C ILE A 65 -3.40 -6.26 4.22
N ILE A 66 -2.85 -5.38 3.38
CA ILE A 66 -3.49 -4.85 2.19
C ILE A 66 -2.69 -5.30 0.98
N THR A 67 -3.37 -5.86 -0.01
CA THR A 67 -2.79 -6.28 -1.29
C THR A 67 -3.39 -5.46 -2.43
N ILE A 68 -2.53 -4.89 -3.26
CA ILE A 68 -2.94 -4.16 -4.47
C ILE A 68 -2.16 -4.70 -5.67
N PRO A 69 -2.73 -5.58 -6.49
CA PRO A 69 -2.10 -6.00 -7.73
C PRO A 69 -1.96 -4.83 -8.71
N LEU A 70 -0.76 -4.64 -9.23
CA LEU A 70 -0.42 -3.65 -10.26
C LEU A 70 -0.47 -4.26 -11.66
N ALA A 71 -0.21 -5.57 -11.78
CA ALA A 71 -0.35 -6.34 -13.01
C ALA A 71 -0.56 -7.82 -12.69
N GLY A 72 -1.36 -8.52 -13.49
CA GLY A 72 -1.70 -9.94 -13.26
C GLY A 72 -2.77 -10.11 -12.19
N ALA A 73 -2.75 -11.26 -11.52
CA ALA A 73 -3.71 -11.60 -10.47
C ALA A 73 -3.08 -12.54 -9.43
N ILE A 74 -3.48 -12.38 -8.17
CA ILE A 74 -3.04 -13.21 -7.04
C ILE A 74 -4.21 -14.03 -6.50
N GLU A 75 -3.99 -15.32 -6.30
CA GLU A 75 -4.93 -16.22 -5.64
C GLU A 75 -4.61 -16.29 -4.15
N HIS A 76 -5.59 -15.93 -3.33
CA HIS A 76 -5.54 -15.97 -1.87
C HIS A 76 -6.33 -17.16 -1.35
N LYS A 77 -5.80 -17.81 -0.30
CA LYS A 77 -6.50 -18.81 0.51
C LYS A 77 -6.15 -18.61 1.98
N ASP A 78 -7.14 -18.66 2.87
CA ASP A 78 -6.91 -18.51 4.31
C ASP A 78 -7.58 -19.59 5.17
N SER A 79 -7.22 -19.59 6.45
CA SER A 79 -7.73 -20.52 7.46
C SER A 79 -9.19 -20.25 7.88
N MET A 80 -9.81 -19.16 7.42
CA MET A 80 -11.25 -18.94 7.58
C MET A 80 -12.05 -19.65 6.48
N GLY A 81 -11.36 -20.21 5.47
CA GLY A 81 -11.97 -20.87 4.33
C GLY A 81 -12.24 -19.93 3.15
N ASN A 82 -11.76 -18.68 3.19
CA ASN A 82 -11.87 -17.81 2.03
C ASN A 82 -10.91 -18.29 0.94
N SER A 83 -11.37 -18.20 -0.30
CA SER A 83 -10.54 -18.35 -1.49
C SER A 83 -10.97 -17.33 -2.52
N ALA A 84 -10.03 -16.53 -3.00
CA ALA A 84 -10.32 -15.43 -3.89
C ALA A 84 -9.18 -15.20 -4.88
N VAL A 85 -9.51 -14.62 -6.04
CA VAL A 85 -8.52 -14.14 -7.00
C VAL A 85 -8.65 -12.62 -7.05
N ILE A 86 -7.56 -11.93 -6.74
CA ILE A 86 -7.49 -10.47 -6.70
C ILE A 86 -6.70 -10.00 -7.91
N LYS A 87 -7.32 -9.18 -8.75
CA LYS A 87 -6.79 -8.77 -10.06
C LYS A 87 -6.26 -7.34 -10.02
N ALA A 88 -5.45 -6.98 -11.01
CA ALA A 88 -5.10 -5.58 -11.23
C ALA A 88 -6.38 -4.72 -11.39
N GLY A 89 -6.43 -3.59 -10.68
CA GLY A 89 -7.64 -2.78 -10.55
C GLY A 89 -8.53 -3.13 -9.35
N GLU A 90 -8.09 -4.03 -8.49
CA GLU A 90 -8.77 -4.37 -7.24
C GLU A 90 -7.86 -4.09 -6.03
N ILE A 91 -8.48 -3.97 -4.86
CA ILE A 91 -7.83 -3.92 -3.57
C ILE A 91 -8.38 -5.04 -2.70
N GLN A 92 -7.50 -5.65 -1.91
CA GLN A 92 -7.86 -6.63 -0.92
C GLN A 92 -7.30 -6.25 0.44
N VAL A 93 -8.04 -6.57 1.49
CA VAL A 93 -7.61 -6.41 2.87
C VAL A 93 -7.92 -7.64 3.70
N MET A 94 -7.00 -7.97 4.59
CA MET A 94 -7.14 -9.00 5.61
C MET A 94 -6.71 -8.43 6.95
N SER A 95 -7.63 -8.42 7.92
CA SER A 95 -7.29 -8.12 9.31
C SER A 95 -6.97 -9.43 10.01
N ALA A 96 -5.72 -9.61 10.44
CA ALA A 96 -5.27 -10.86 11.05
C ALA A 96 -5.87 -11.11 12.44
N GLY A 97 -6.14 -10.05 13.21
CA GLY A 97 -6.88 -10.15 14.47
C GLY A 97 -6.27 -11.11 15.49
N THR A 98 -7.08 -12.04 16.00
CA THR A 98 -6.67 -13.13 16.91
C THR A 98 -5.72 -14.17 16.28
N GLY A 99 -5.43 -14.04 14.99
CA GLY A 99 -4.55 -14.91 14.23
C GLY A 99 -5.23 -15.48 12.99
N ILE A 100 -4.50 -15.48 11.87
CA ILE A 100 -4.93 -16.11 10.62
C ILE A 100 -3.73 -16.73 9.91
N ALA A 101 -3.92 -17.88 9.27
CA ALA A 101 -2.92 -18.44 8.36
C ALA A 101 -3.41 -18.33 6.93
N HIS A 102 -2.54 -17.94 6.01
CA HIS A 102 -2.92 -17.74 4.61
C HIS A 102 -1.78 -18.07 3.65
N SER A 103 -2.14 -18.27 2.38
CA SER A 103 -1.22 -18.50 1.27
C SER A 103 -1.65 -17.69 0.07
N GLU A 104 -0.66 -17.25 -0.71
CA GLU A 104 -0.86 -16.33 -1.82
C GLU A 104 -0.02 -16.77 -3.01
N PHE A 105 -0.66 -17.12 -4.13
CA PHE A 105 0.03 -17.59 -5.33
C PHE A 105 -0.33 -16.73 -6.52
N ASN A 106 0.62 -16.55 -7.44
CA ASN A 106 0.30 -15.99 -8.74
C ASN A 106 -0.70 -16.91 -9.45
N HIS A 107 -1.88 -16.36 -9.76
CA HIS A 107 -2.98 -17.12 -10.35
C HIS A 107 -2.65 -17.61 -11.77
N HIS A 108 -1.77 -16.91 -12.49
CA HIS A 108 -1.41 -17.25 -13.86
C HIS A 108 -0.18 -18.16 -13.92
N ALA A 109 -0.28 -19.23 -14.71
CA ALA A 109 0.80 -20.19 -14.93
C ALA A 109 1.82 -19.78 -16.00
N ASP A 110 1.57 -18.68 -16.73
CA ASP A 110 2.34 -18.25 -17.90
C ASP A 110 2.81 -16.79 -17.87
N GLN A 111 2.43 -16.00 -16.86
CA GLN A 111 2.85 -14.59 -16.73
C GLN A 111 3.16 -14.21 -15.29
N SER A 112 4.05 -13.23 -15.11
CA SER A 112 4.41 -12.71 -13.79
C SER A 112 3.31 -11.80 -13.22
N LEU A 113 3.17 -11.82 -11.90
CA LEU A 113 2.35 -10.91 -11.11
C LEU A 113 3.21 -9.79 -10.54
N LYS A 114 2.69 -8.55 -10.54
CA LYS A 114 3.28 -7.42 -9.81
C LYS A 114 2.26 -6.87 -8.83
N LEU A 115 2.66 -6.60 -7.60
CA LEU A 115 1.76 -6.10 -6.57
C LEU A 115 2.46 -5.25 -5.52
N LEU A 116 1.65 -4.53 -4.76
CA LEU A 116 2.05 -3.96 -3.47
C LEU A 116 1.52 -4.81 -2.32
N GLN A 117 2.39 -5.14 -1.38
CA GLN A 117 2.07 -5.75 -0.09
C GLN A 117 2.29 -4.70 1.00
N ILE A 118 1.21 -4.29 1.66
CA ILE A 118 1.20 -3.13 2.57
C ILE A 118 0.67 -3.56 3.93
N TRP A 119 1.43 -3.32 4.99
CA TRP A 119 1.02 -3.69 6.35
C TRP A 119 0.88 -2.46 7.24
N ILE A 120 -0.25 -2.38 7.93
CA ILE A 120 -0.58 -1.31 8.87
C ILE A 120 -0.76 -1.91 10.27
N PHE A 121 -0.09 -1.34 11.27
CA PHE A 121 -0.38 -1.68 12.67
C PHE A 121 -1.82 -1.29 13.01
N PRO A 122 -2.67 -2.22 13.47
CA PRO A 122 -4.04 -1.88 13.86
C PRO A 122 -4.06 -1.10 15.17
N ASN A 123 -5.05 -0.24 15.35
CA ASN A 123 -5.34 0.45 16.62
C ASN A 123 -6.12 -0.42 17.62
N LYS A 124 -6.51 -1.63 17.24
CA LYS A 124 -7.19 -2.62 18.08
C LYS A 124 -6.54 -3.99 17.89
N ARG A 125 -6.15 -4.62 19.00
CA ARG A 125 -5.69 -6.01 19.00
C ARG A 125 -6.85 -6.98 19.19
N GLN A 126 -6.63 -8.25 18.84
CA GLN A 126 -7.52 -9.37 19.13
C GLN A 126 -8.94 -9.18 18.56
N VAL A 127 -9.05 -8.43 17.46
CA VAL A 127 -10.29 -8.35 16.68
C VAL A 127 -10.56 -9.70 16.01
N THR A 128 -11.82 -9.97 15.68
CA THR A 128 -12.15 -11.14 14.85
C THR A 128 -11.45 -11.02 13.50
N PRO A 129 -10.73 -12.06 13.03
CA PRO A 129 -10.13 -12.06 11.71
C PRO A 129 -11.18 -11.80 10.63
N ARG A 130 -10.82 -11.04 9.60
CA ARG A 130 -11.74 -10.73 8.49
C ARG A 130 -10.99 -10.55 7.17
N TYR A 131 -11.75 -10.68 6.09
CA TYR A 131 -11.32 -10.51 4.71
C TYR A 131 -12.32 -9.59 4.00
N ASP A 132 -11.83 -8.70 3.15
CA ASP A 132 -12.64 -7.92 2.22
C ASP A 132 -11.86 -7.65 0.91
N GLN A 133 -12.58 -7.48 -0.19
CA GLN A 133 -12.02 -7.23 -1.51
C GLN A 133 -12.99 -6.38 -2.33
N GLN A 134 -12.47 -5.36 -3.01
CA GLN A 134 -13.29 -4.46 -3.83
C GLN A 134 -12.61 -4.13 -5.16
N VAL A 135 -13.43 -3.92 -6.18
CA VAL A 135 -12.99 -3.38 -7.48
C VAL A 135 -12.86 -1.86 -7.35
N LEU A 136 -11.75 -1.30 -7.81
CA LEU A 136 -11.52 0.13 -7.82
C LEU A 136 -12.19 0.76 -9.05
N ASP A 137 -12.93 1.84 -8.83
CA ASP A 137 -13.48 2.66 -9.91
C ASP A 137 -12.40 3.56 -10.53
N LEU A 138 -11.43 2.93 -11.19
CA LEU A 138 -10.28 3.63 -11.78
C LEU A 138 -10.70 4.62 -12.88
N ALA A 139 -11.86 4.43 -13.51
CA ALA A 139 -12.39 5.38 -14.49
C ALA A 139 -12.66 6.76 -13.86
N ASN A 140 -12.93 6.81 -12.55
CA ASN A 140 -13.18 8.03 -11.80
C ASN A 140 -11.91 8.57 -11.11
N THR A 141 -10.71 8.06 -11.43
CA THR A 141 -9.44 8.53 -10.84
C THR A 141 -8.75 9.64 -11.63
N GLN A 142 -9.23 9.97 -12.83
CA GLN A 142 -8.53 10.91 -13.69
C GLN A 142 -8.49 12.31 -13.06
N ASN A 143 -7.27 12.80 -12.80
CA ASN A 143 -6.96 14.10 -12.21
C ASN A 143 -7.55 14.33 -10.82
N GLN A 144 -7.87 13.27 -10.08
CA GLN A 144 -8.35 13.36 -8.70
C GLN A 144 -7.95 12.14 -7.87
N PHE A 145 -8.01 12.28 -6.55
CA PHE A 145 -7.77 11.20 -5.62
C PHE A 145 -9.06 10.40 -5.37
N LEU A 146 -9.06 9.11 -5.70
CA LEU A 146 -10.08 8.15 -5.32
C LEU A 146 -9.71 7.51 -3.98
N GLN A 147 -10.58 7.60 -2.99
CA GLN A 147 -10.40 6.86 -1.73
C GLN A 147 -10.64 5.37 -1.97
N ILE A 148 -9.67 4.54 -1.58
CA ILE A 148 -9.70 3.08 -1.77
C ILE A 148 -9.64 2.30 -0.45
N LEU A 149 -9.27 2.97 0.64
CA LEU A 149 -9.25 2.40 1.98
C LEU A 149 -9.58 3.45 3.03
N SER A 150 -10.28 3.06 4.10
CA SER A 150 -10.73 3.95 5.18
C SER A 150 -10.70 3.25 6.57
N PRO A 151 -10.96 3.97 7.68
CA PRO A 151 -11.12 3.38 9.01
C PRO A 151 -12.52 2.83 9.30
N SER A 152 -13.47 2.96 8.36
CA SER A 152 -14.90 2.73 8.60
C SER A 152 -15.55 1.87 7.52
N PRO A 153 -16.37 0.86 7.89
CA PRO A 153 -17.13 0.08 6.91
C PRO A 153 -18.19 0.90 6.15
N ASP A 154 -18.55 2.08 6.68
CA ASP A 154 -19.57 2.97 6.09
C ASP A 154 -18.97 4.05 5.17
N ASP A 155 -17.66 4.00 4.90
CA ASP A 155 -16.94 4.95 4.05
C ASP A 155 -16.38 4.24 2.79
N ALA A 156 -15.94 5.01 1.79
CA ALA A 156 -15.53 4.48 0.50
C ALA A 156 -14.27 3.59 0.57
N GLY A 157 -14.29 2.51 -0.21
CA GLY A 157 -13.20 1.53 -0.30
C GLY A 157 -13.33 0.40 0.71
N VAL A 158 -12.28 -0.41 0.82
CA VAL A 158 -12.16 -1.39 1.91
C VAL A 158 -11.88 -0.66 3.22
N TRP A 159 -12.17 -1.26 4.37
CA TRP A 159 -11.89 -0.63 5.66
C TRP A 159 -10.83 -1.39 6.44
N ILE A 160 -10.23 -0.78 7.47
CA ILE A 160 -9.29 -1.42 8.42
C ILE A 160 -9.49 -0.95 9.86
N HIS A 161 -8.94 -1.69 10.80
CA HIS A 161 -8.87 -1.30 12.21
C HIS A 161 -7.75 -0.29 12.49
N GLN A 162 -7.70 0.83 11.76
CA GLN A 162 -6.77 1.93 12.00
C GLN A 162 -7.32 3.23 11.40
N ASN A 163 -7.01 4.38 12.01
CA ASN A 163 -7.40 5.72 11.54
C ASN A 163 -6.56 6.15 10.31
N ALA A 164 -6.62 5.35 9.25
CA ALA A 164 -5.83 5.52 8.04
C ALA A 164 -6.74 5.55 6.81
N TRP A 165 -6.28 6.28 5.78
CA TRP A 165 -6.97 6.42 4.51
C TRP A 165 -5.99 6.26 3.38
N PHE A 166 -6.32 5.42 2.39
CA PHE A 166 -5.53 5.33 1.16
C PHE A 166 -6.28 5.95 0.01
N HIS A 167 -5.55 6.67 -0.84
CA HIS A 167 -6.08 7.25 -2.05
C HIS A 167 -5.22 6.87 -3.25
N TRP A 168 -5.89 6.48 -4.33
CA TRP A 168 -5.28 6.24 -5.64
C TRP A 168 -5.53 7.43 -6.54
N GLY A 169 -4.53 7.89 -7.27
CA GLY A 169 -4.70 8.97 -8.25
C GLY A 169 -3.96 8.70 -9.54
N VAL A 170 -4.60 9.04 -10.66
CA VAL A 170 -4.03 8.99 -12.01
C VAL A 170 -4.15 10.39 -12.60
N PHE A 171 -3.05 10.99 -13.00
CA PHE A 171 -2.99 12.40 -13.39
C PHE A 171 -2.39 12.57 -14.78
N SER A 172 -2.99 13.47 -15.55
CA SER A 172 -2.42 13.99 -16.79
C SER A 172 -1.24 14.90 -16.51
N GLU A 173 -0.31 14.99 -17.45
CA GLU A 173 0.86 15.86 -17.32
C GLU A 173 0.46 17.32 -17.04
N GLY A 174 1.14 17.94 -16.09
CA GLY A 174 0.93 19.33 -15.70
C GLY A 174 -0.26 19.55 -14.77
N MET A 175 -1.12 18.56 -14.53
CA MET A 175 -2.19 18.71 -13.55
C MET A 175 -1.65 18.80 -12.14
N GLU A 176 -2.21 19.76 -11.40
CA GLU A 176 -1.91 20.04 -10.02
C GLU A 176 -3.18 19.93 -9.18
N THR A 177 -3.06 19.31 -8.02
CA THR A 177 -4.15 19.16 -7.05
C THR A 177 -3.60 19.32 -5.64
N ASN A 178 -4.47 19.62 -4.68
CA ASN A 178 -4.12 19.65 -3.27
C ASN A 178 -4.66 18.41 -2.57
N TYR A 179 -3.80 17.68 -1.86
CA TYR A 179 -4.23 16.65 -0.92
C TYR A 179 -4.48 17.30 0.44
N THR A 180 -5.70 17.19 0.96
CA THR A 180 -6.06 17.64 2.32
C THR A 180 -6.15 16.44 3.24
N LEU A 181 -5.44 16.47 4.36
CA LEU A 181 -5.44 15.36 5.31
C LEU A 181 -6.83 15.19 5.94
N LYS A 182 -7.25 13.95 6.14
CA LYS A 182 -8.48 13.59 6.85
C LYS A 182 -8.33 13.82 8.36
N ASP A 183 -7.13 13.58 8.90
CA ASP A 183 -6.76 13.86 10.29
C ASP A 183 -5.42 14.63 10.35
N GLN A 184 -5.39 15.76 11.06
CA GLN A 184 -4.19 16.60 11.18
C GLN A 184 -3.08 15.96 12.05
N ALA A 185 -3.41 14.93 12.84
CA ALA A 185 -2.43 14.15 13.59
C ALA A 185 -1.74 13.07 12.72
N ASN A 186 -2.25 12.82 11.52
CA ASN A 186 -1.67 11.86 10.58
C ASN A 186 -0.49 12.47 9.82
N GLY A 187 0.30 11.57 9.24
CA GLY A 187 1.21 11.88 8.16
C GLY A 187 0.78 11.12 6.91
N VAL A 188 1.33 11.53 5.78
CA VAL A 188 1.01 10.97 4.48
C VAL A 188 2.27 10.43 3.86
N TYR A 189 2.24 9.16 3.46
CA TYR A 189 3.30 8.55 2.68
C TYR A 189 2.82 8.41 1.22
N ALA A 190 3.34 9.26 0.36
CA ALA A 190 3.09 9.22 -1.07
C ALA A 190 4.08 8.26 -1.74
N PHE A 191 3.58 7.34 -2.56
CA PHE A 191 4.39 6.37 -3.28
C PHE A 191 4.04 6.40 -4.77
N VAL A 192 5.01 6.82 -5.59
CA VAL A 192 4.79 6.94 -7.04
C VAL A 192 4.75 5.55 -7.64
N ILE A 193 3.63 5.19 -8.24
CA ILE A 193 3.48 3.93 -8.96
C ILE A 193 4.18 4.06 -10.32
N GLN A 194 3.81 5.05 -11.12
CA GLN A 194 4.43 5.32 -12.42
C GLN A 194 4.43 6.82 -12.74
N GLY A 195 5.29 7.22 -13.67
CA GLY A 195 5.47 8.61 -14.04
C GLY A 195 6.34 9.37 -13.03
N GLU A 196 6.12 10.67 -12.97
CA GLU A 196 6.87 11.60 -12.13
C GLU A 196 5.91 12.61 -11.51
N PHE A 197 6.16 12.99 -10.26
CA PHE A 197 5.39 13.98 -9.52
C PHE A 197 6.32 15.00 -8.86
N ASP A 198 5.89 16.26 -8.79
CA ASP A 198 6.40 17.24 -7.86
C ASP A 198 5.45 17.33 -6.66
N ILE A 199 5.97 17.11 -5.45
CA ILE A 199 5.24 17.28 -4.21
C ILE A 199 6.01 18.26 -3.33
N GLU A 200 5.43 19.45 -3.09
CA GLU A 200 6.05 20.52 -2.30
C GLU A 200 7.49 20.88 -2.74
N GLY A 201 7.73 20.93 -4.06
CA GLY A 201 9.02 21.25 -4.67
C GLY A 201 9.99 20.06 -4.74
N LYS A 202 9.57 18.87 -4.30
CA LYS A 202 10.35 17.64 -4.40
C LYS A 202 9.86 16.80 -5.57
N VAL A 203 10.72 16.67 -6.59
CA VAL A 203 10.51 15.73 -7.70
C VAL A 203 10.70 14.28 -7.21
N LEU A 204 9.72 13.44 -7.51
CA LEU A 204 9.62 12.02 -7.22
C LEU A 204 9.46 11.24 -8.53
N ASN A 205 10.35 10.28 -8.75
CA ASN A 205 10.31 9.38 -9.90
C ASN A 205 9.45 8.14 -9.57
N ALA A 206 9.21 7.31 -10.59
CA ALA A 206 8.58 6.01 -10.40
C ALA A 206 9.25 5.21 -9.26
N ARG A 207 8.42 4.73 -8.33
CA ARG A 207 8.78 3.97 -7.11
C ARG A 207 9.52 4.75 -6.03
N ASP A 208 9.66 6.06 -6.17
CA ASP A 208 10.08 6.90 -5.06
C ASP A 208 8.94 6.99 -4.02
N GLY A 209 9.32 7.06 -2.74
CA GLY A 209 8.45 7.32 -1.61
C GLY A 209 8.74 8.66 -0.96
N PHE A 210 7.71 9.34 -0.48
CA PHE A 210 7.83 10.64 0.19
C PHE A 210 6.84 10.75 1.34
N GLY A 211 7.35 10.82 2.56
CA GLY A 211 6.56 11.05 3.76
C GLY A 211 6.44 12.53 4.07
N ILE A 212 5.25 13.00 4.45
CA ILE A 212 4.93 14.39 4.79
C ILE A 212 4.05 14.39 6.05
N TRP A 213 4.36 15.21 7.06
CA TRP A 213 3.53 15.34 8.26
C TRP A 213 3.66 16.73 8.89
N GLU A 214 2.88 17.01 9.95
CA GLU A 214 2.76 18.35 10.54
C GLU A 214 2.32 19.40 9.50
N THR A 215 1.29 19.07 8.74
CA THR A 215 0.61 19.93 7.78
C THR A 215 -0.88 19.58 7.70
N THR A 216 -1.72 20.47 7.17
CA THR A 216 -3.14 20.19 6.92
C THR A 216 -3.43 19.83 5.47
N ALA A 217 -2.57 20.26 4.55
CA ALA A 217 -2.64 19.96 3.12
C ALA A 217 -1.25 20.12 2.47
N PHE A 218 -1.11 19.62 1.24
CA PHE A 218 0.06 19.85 0.38
C PHE A 218 -0.31 19.73 -1.10
N SER A 219 0.46 20.39 -1.97
CA SER A 219 0.29 20.34 -3.42
C SER A 219 0.97 19.10 -4.02
N VAL A 220 0.31 18.52 -5.01
CA VAL A 220 0.79 17.39 -5.82
C VAL A 220 0.59 17.74 -7.29
N LYS A 221 1.68 17.78 -8.05
CA LYS A 221 1.67 18.05 -9.48
C LYS A 221 2.26 16.89 -10.27
N ALA A 222 1.54 16.41 -11.27
CA ALA A 222 2.05 15.42 -12.19
C ALA A 222 3.00 16.07 -13.22
N LEU A 223 4.17 15.47 -13.41
CA LEU A 223 5.18 15.92 -14.38
C LEU A 223 5.26 15.00 -15.61
N ALA A 224 4.48 13.91 -15.63
CA ALA A 224 4.40 12.99 -16.75
C ALA A 224 2.93 12.66 -17.07
N ALA A 225 2.67 12.20 -18.30
CA ALA A 225 1.37 11.67 -18.69
C ALA A 225 1.05 10.36 -17.95
N ASP A 226 -0.23 10.18 -17.60
CA ASP A 226 -0.76 9.02 -16.89
C ASP A 226 0.02 8.66 -15.60
N ALA A 227 0.59 9.69 -14.95
CA ALA A 227 1.34 9.53 -13.72
C ALA A 227 0.40 9.00 -12.63
N THR A 228 0.80 7.94 -11.94
CA THR A 228 -0.04 7.25 -10.96
C THR A 228 0.64 7.23 -9.61
N ILE A 229 -0.11 7.52 -8.56
CA ILE A 229 0.40 7.62 -7.19
C ILE A 229 -0.57 6.98 -6.21
N LEU A 230 -0.01 6.29 -5.21
CA LEU A 230 -0.72 5.82 -4.04
C LEU A 230 -0.35 6.73 -2.86
N VAL A 231 -1.36 7.30 -2.22
CA VAL A 231 -1.20 8.18 -1.07
C VAL A 231 -1.76 7.48 0.16
N MET A 232 -0.90 7.20 1.15
CA MET A 232 -1.27 6.50 2.38
C MET A 232 -1.21 7.45 3.56
N GLU A 233 -2.37 7.92 4.00
CA GLU A 233 -2.50 8.73 5.21
C GLU A 233 -2.63 7.83 6.42
N VAL A 234 -1.72 7.98 7.38
CA VAL A 234 -1.59 7.09 8.54
C VAL A 234 -1.22 7.87 9.82
N PRO A 235 -1.65 7.40 11.01
CA PRO A 235 -1.20 7.97 12.27
C PRO A 235 0.31 7.91 12.44
N MET A 236 0.90 9.00 12.93
CA MET A 236 2.36 9.11 13.12
C MET A 236 2.86 8.47 14.42
N GLN A 237 1.96 8.03 15.29
CA GLN A 237 2.30 7.36 16.54
C GLN A 237 1.84 5.91 16.51
N LEU A 238 2.71 5.01 16.94
CA LEU A 238 2.34 3.62 17.13
C LEU A 238 1.23 3.50 18.19
N PRO A 239 0.28 2.58 18.01
CA PRO A 239 -0.77 2.34 18.99
C PRO A 239 -0.17 1.96 20.36
N ARG A 240 -0.74 2.51 21.44
CA ARG A 240 -0.45 2.08 22.81
C ARG A 240 -1.46 1.00 23.19
N ILE A 241 -1.24 -0.23 22.75
CA ILE A 241 -2.17 -1.37 22.87
C ILE A 241 -1.48 -2.62 23.41
#